data_AF-A0A8P4GG64-F1
#
_entry.id   AF-A0A8P4GG64-F1
#
_cell.length_a   1.000
_cell.length_b   1.000
_cell.length_c   1.000
_cell.angle_alpha   90.00
_cell.angle_beta   90.00
_cell.angle_gamma   90.00
#
_symmetry.space_group_name_H-M   'P 1'
#
loop_
_entity.id
_entity.type
_entity.pdbx_description
1 polymer ?
#
loop_
_entity_poly.entity_id
_entity_poly.type
_entity_poly.pdbx_seq_one_letter_code
_entity_poly.pdbx_strand_id
1 'polypeptide(L)'
;MGIYTIRRDGHEEPEDVGVVIEGIKVLNNVGSVIMGFIMLFGLIYALDLAFPQNLKYTFEFFQKIIMNLDGHKLNAKIQQLKIKLFS
;
A
#
# COMPACT_ATOMS: atom_id res chain seq x y z
N MET A 1 -6.28 -8.35 -3.76
CA MET A 1 -6.46 -7.07 -3.05
C MET A 1 -5.81 -5.95 -3.86
N GLY A 2 -6.39 -4.75 -3.89
CA GLY A 2 -5.88 -3.63 -4.70
C GLY A 2 -6.67 -2.34 -4.51
N ILE A 3 -6.22 -1.27 -5.15
CA ILE A 3 -6.88 0.03 -5.18
C ILE A 3 -7.55 0.18 -6.54
N TYR A 4 -8.81 0.62 -6.57
CA TYR A 4 -9.51 0.93 -7.81
C TYR A 4 -9.73 2.44 -7.94
N THR A 5 -9.95 2.88 -9.17
CA THR A 5 -10.27 4.27 -9.48
C THR A 5 -11.37 4.28 -10.54
N ILE A 6 -12.47 4.97 -10.24
CA ILE A 6 -13.54 5.25 -11.19
C ILE A 6 -13.32 6.67 -11.69
N ARG A 7 -13.34 6.84 -13.02
CA ARG A 7 -13.21 8.14 -13.67
C ARG A 7 -14.40 8.36 -14.58
N ARG A 8 -14.85 9.60 -14.62
CA ARG A 8 -15.86 10.06 -15.56
C ARG A 8 -15.16 10.67 -16.76
N ASP A 9 -15.63 10.35 -17.96
CA ASP A 9 -15.06 10.89 -19.20
C ASP A 9 -15.07 12.42 -19.17
N GLY A 10 -13.93 13.03 -19.48
CA GLY A 10 -13.75 14.48 -19.49
C GLY A 10 -13.36 15.09 -18.15
N HIS A 11 -13.15 14.31 -17.07
CA HIS A 11 -12.69 14.80 -15.77
C HIS A 11 -11.29 14.29 -15.43
N GLU A 12 -10.42 15.18 -14.98
CA GLU A 12 -9.06 14.82 -14.52
C GLU A 12 -9.09 14.14 -13.15
N GLU A 13 -9.99 14.58 -12.27
CA GLU A 13 -10.15 14.00 -10.94
C GLU A 13 -10.98 12.72 -10.97
N PRO A 14 -10.62 11.71 -10.15
CA PRO A 14 -11.39 10.49 -10.04
C PRO A 14 -12.74 10.73 -9.34
N GLU A 15 -13.79 10.09 -9.86
CA GLU A 15 -15.13 10.09 -9.27
C GLU A 15 -15.15 9.27 -7.98
N ASP A 16 -14.43 8.15 -7.96
CA ASP A 16 -14.27 7.31 -6.77
C ASP A 16 -12.87 6.70 -6.75
N VAL A 17 -12.31 6.60 -5.56
CA VAL A 17 -11.17 5.76 -5.26
C VAL A 17 -11.55 4.87 -4.09
N GLY A 18 -11.19 3.60 -4.16
CA GLY A 18 -11.52 2.66 -3.11
C GLY A 18 -10.60 1.45 -3.09
N VAL A 19 -10.87 0.55 -2.15
CA VAL A 19 -10.09 -0.67 -1.91
C VAL A 19 -10.97 -1.88 -2.21
N VAL A 20 -10.39 -2.82 -2.94
CA VAL A 20 -11.01 -4.12 -3.26
C VAL A 20 -10.18 -5.25 -2.65
N ILE A 21 -10.84 -6.18 -1.96
CA ILE A 21 -10.24 -7.41 -1.42
C ILE A 21 -11.06 -8.58 -1.95
N GLU A 22 -10.40 -9.56 -2.57
CA GLU A 22 -11.05 -10.74 -3.16
C GLU A 22 -12.24 -10.42 -4.10
N GLY A 23 -12.14 -9.31 -4.84
CA GLY A 23 -13.20 -8.84 -5.75
C GLY A 23 -14.33 -8.05 -5.08
N ILE A 24 -14.32 -7.94 -3.74
CA ILE A 24 -15.31 -7.18 -2.96
C ILE A 24 -14.79 -5.78 -2.68
N LYS A 25 -15.59 -4.75 -2.99
CA LYS A 25 -15.30 -3.36 -2.61
C LYS A 25 -15.48 -3.22 -1.10
N VAL A 26 -14.38 -3.14 -0.36
CA VAL A 26 -14.38 -3.03 1.10
C VAL A 26 -14.37 -1.57 1.57
N LEU A 27 -13.84 -0.66 0.74
CA LEU A 27 -13.86 0.78 0.96
C LEU A 27 -14.12 1.49 -0.37
N ASN A 28 -14.85 2.59 -0.29
CA ASN A 28 -15.13 3.52 -1.39
C ASN A 28 -14.98 4.96 -0.88
N ASN A 29 -14.94 5.90 -1.81
CA ASN A 29 -14.84 7.35 -1.59
C ASN A 29 -13.69 7.73 -0.65
N VAL A 30 -12.53 7.06 -0.76
CA VAL A 30 -11.36 7.36 0.08
C VAL A 30 -10.60 8.60 -0.40
N GLY A 31 -11.09 9.26 -1.45
CA GLY A 31 -10.64 10.56 -1.94
C GLY A 31 -9.45 10.50 -2.90
N SER A 32 -8.40 9.75 -2.59
CA SER A 32 -7.22 9.66 -3.47
C SER A 32 -6.57 8.29 -3.45
N VAL A 33 -5.75 8.01 -4.47
CA VAL A 33 -4.97 6.77 -4.56
C VAL A 33 -4.00 6.62 -3.39
N ILE A 34 -3.45 7.74 -2.89
CA ILE A 34 -2.58 7.74 -1.71
C ILE A 34 -3.36 7.30 -0.47
N MET A 35 -4.56 7.84 -0.26
CA MET A 35 -5.43 7.41 0.83
C MET A 35 -5.85 5.94 0.66
N GLY A 36 -6.16 5.50 -0.56
CA GLY A 36 -6.42 4.10 -0.87
C GLY A 36 -5.26 3.18 -0.49
N PHE A 37 -4.02 3.61 -0.71
CA PHE A 37 -2.83 2.87 -0.31
C PHE A 37 -2.70 2.79 1.22
N ILE A 38 -2.88 3.90 1.92
CA ILE A 38 -2.84 3.94 3.40
C ILE A 38 -3.91 3.03 3.98
N MET A 39 -5.14 3.10 3.47
CA MET A 39 -6.26 2.27 3.92
C MET A 39 -6.03 0.79 3.60
N LEU A 40 -5.53 0.47 2.41
CA LEU A 40 -5.16 -0.89 2.05
C LEU A 40 -4.09 -1.45 3.00
N PHE A 41 -3.06 -0.65 3.32
CA PHE A 41 -2.04 -1.05 4.28
C PHE A 41 -2.63 -1.31 5.66
N GLY A 42 -3.48 -0.41 6.16
CA GLY A 42 -4.19 -0.60 7.44
C GLY A 42 -5.05 -1.87 7.48
N LEU A 43 -5.79 -2.14 6.40
CA LEU A 43 -6.63 -3.33 6.28
C LEU A 43 -5.81 -4.63 6.27
N ILE A 44 -4.63 -4.65 5.64
CA ILE A 44 -3.74 -5.81 5.67
C ILE A 44 -3.39 -6.17 7.11
N TYR A 45 -3.07 -5.18 7.94
CA TYR A 45 -2.75 -5.40 9.35
C TYR A 45 -3.98 -5.74 10.19
N ALA A 46 -5.09 -5.03 10.00
CA ALA A 46 -6.31 -5.23 10.79
C ALA A 46 -6.96 -6.60 10.55
N LEU A 47 -6.80 -7.16 9.35
CA LEU A 47 -7.39 -8.43 8.93
C LEU A 47 -6.36 -9.57 8.84
N ASP A 48 -5.12 -9.35 9.28
CA ASP A 48 -4.00 -10.31 9.21
C ASP A 48 -3.80 -10.93 7.81
N LEU A 49 -3.88 -10.10 6.78
CA LEU A 49 -3.74 -10.55 5.39
C LEU A 49 -2.27 -10.69 5.01
N ALA A 50 -1.98 -11.64 4.13
CA ALA A 50 -0.67 -11.72 3.50
C ALA A 50 -0.48 -10.59 2.49
N PHE A 51 0.74 -10.02 2.42
CA PHE A 51 1.07 -9.06 1.36
C PHE A 51 0.97 -9.70 -0.03
N PRO A 52 0.57 -8.91 -1.06
CA PRO A 52 0.59 -9.38 -2.44
C PRO A 52 2.00 -9.85 -2.83
N GLN A 53 2.13 -11.07 -3.34
CA GLN A 53 3.42 -11.73 -3.55
C GLN A 53 4.34 -10.95 -4.52
N ASN A 54 3.74 -10.31 -5.53
CA ASN A 54 4.41 -9.44 -6.50
C ASN A 54 4.94 -8.13 -5.91
N LEU A 55 4.40 -7.69 -4.76
CA LEU A 55 4.77 -6.44 -4.09
C LEU A 55 5.38 -6.66 -2.70
N LYS A 56 5.67 -7.92 -2.34
CA LYS A 56 6.17 -8.30 -1.01
C LYS A 56 7.32 -7.42 -0.53
N TYR A 57 8.30 -7.15 -1.38
CA TYR A 57 9.46 -6.33 -1.03
C TYR A 57 9.13 -4.85 -0.83
N THR A 58 8.16 -4.32 -1.58
CA THR A 58 7.68 -2.94 -1.40
C THR A 58 7.00 -2.78 -0.04
N PHE A 59 6.09 -3.69 0.29
CA PHE A 59 5.42 -3.68 1.59
C PHE A 59 6.40 -3.92 2.75
N GLU A 60 7.37 -4.82 2.58
CA GLU A 60 8.44 -5.04 3.58
C GLU A 60 9.27 -3.77 3.79
N PHE A 61 9.59 -3.01 2.74
CA PHE A 61 10.26 -1.72 2.85
C PHE A 61 9.41 -0.71 3.64
N PHE A 62 8.14 -0.54 3.31
CA PHE A 62 7.26 0.38 4.04
C PHE A 62 7.13 0.00 5.52
N GLN A 63 6.90 -1.28 5.81
CA GLN A 63 6.80 -1.79 7.18
C GLN A 63 8.08 -1.55 7.98
N LYS A 64 9.24 -1.95 7.45
CA LYS A 64 10.50 -1.98 8.21
C LYS A 64 11.24 -0.65 8.20
N ILE A 65 11.16 0.10 7.10
CA ILE A 65 11.93 1.34 6.91
C ILE A 65 11.09 2.57 7.23
N ILE A 66 9.87 2.66 6.70
CA ILE A 66 9.03 3.85 6.86
C ILE A 66 8.30 3.84 8.20
N MET A 67 7.72 2.70 8.59
CA MET A 67 6.91 2.60 9.81
C MET A 67 7.67 2.07 11.03
N ASN A 68 8.91 1.57 10.84
CA ASN A 68 9.75 1.01 11.89
C ASN A 68 9.05 -0.08 12.74
N LEU A 69 8.16 -0.87 12.13
CA LEU A 69 7.32 -1.84 12.83
C LEU A 69 8.02 -3.17 13.13
N ASP A 70 9.07 -3.51 12.38
CA ASP A 70 9.79 -4.77 12.55
C ASP A 70 11.30 -4.54 12.47
N GLY A 71 11.91 -4.46 13.66
CA GLY A 71 13.34 -4.18 13.87
C GLY A 71 14.26 -5.36 13.57
N HIS A 72 13.75 -6.48 13.06
CA HIS A 72 14.56 -7.68 12.81
C HIS A 72 15.11 -7.73 11.37
N LYS A 73 16.46 -7.76 11.31
CA LYS A 73 17.32 -8.05 10.14
C LYS A 73 16.71 -7.66 8.79
N LEU A 74 16.95 -6.41 8.40
CA LEU A 74 16.82 -5.98 7.01
C LEU A 74 17.72 -6.87 6.12
N ASN A 75 17.16 -7.41 5.04
CA ASN A 75 17.97 -8.09 4.04
C ASN A 75 18.96 -7.09 3.39
N ALA A 76 20.05 -7.59 2.83
CA ALA A 76 21.14 -6.74 2.31
C ALA A 76 20.66 -5.72 1.25
N LYS A 77 19.67 -6.07 0.43
CA LYS A 77 19.10 -5.16 -0.59
C LYS A 77 18.35 -4.00 0.06
N ILE A 78 17.56 -4.27 1.09
CA ILE A 78 16.80 -3.23 1.80
C ILE A 78 17.74 -2.33 2.61
N GLN A 79 18.81 -2.88 3.20
CA GLN A 79 19.84 -2.06 3.87
C GLN A 79 20.53 -1.10 2.91
N GLN A 80 20.95 -1.58 1.74
CA GLN A 80 21.56 -0.73 0.70
C GLN A 80 20.60 0.38 0.25
N LEU A 81 19.32 0.05 0.08
CA LEU A 81 18.30 1.03 -0.29
C LEU A 81 18.11 2.10 0.81
N LYS A 82 18.05 1.68 2.09
CA LYS A 82 17.97 2.60 3.24
C LYS A 82 19.15 3.57 3.24
N ILE A 83 20.37 3.08 3.10
CA ILE A 83 21.58 3.92 3.07
C ILE A 83 21.50 4.93 1.93
N LYS A 84 21.11 4.50 0.73
CA LYS A 84 20.99 5.41 -0.44
C LYS A 84 19.90 6.47 -0.31
N LEU A 85 18.83 6.20 0.43
CA LEU A 85 17.70 7.12 0.57
C LEU A 85 17.88 8.14 1.70
N PHE A 86 18.68 7.81 2.72
CA PHE A 86 18.86 8.63 3.93
C PHE A 86 20.31 9.10 4.13
N SER A 87 21.19 8.92 3.14
CA SER A 87 22.53 9.51 3.03
C SER A 87 22.50 10.69 2.07
#